data_AF-A0A1Q2CXV5-F1
#
_entry.id   AF-A0A1Q2CXV5-F1
#
_cell.length_a   1.000
_cell.length_b   1.000
_cell.length_c   1.000
_cell.angle_alpha   90.00
_cell.angle_beta   90.00
_cell.angle_gamma   90.00
#
_symmetry.space_group_name_H-M   'P 1'
#
loop_
_entity.id
_entity.type
_entity.pdbx_description
1 polymer ?
#
loop_
_entity_poly.entity_id
_entity_poly.type
_entity_poly.pdbx_seq_one_letter_code
_entity_poly.pdbx_strand_id
1 'polypeptide(L)'
;MNFVIYWMTGVRKPEVKPAEMQALSDLFEVVRSAAVTADQQVQGAVAVTLASNQGNATDAFNAHATGSDSAKTQLLRIADAASATRDAHKAAGTLIESTVTSMDAVATIAAQDVIKAQALPLGIGAPMVKQIIARAKADLTKINAAAAVAAVGIYAGLGLPDPMYLSQDDTRGSIPQEIADVWAEMTPAERKEFYEAVAEDVTSDWPPDKERPEVLFYSNAEPLPPGAVRPPDPKDDWSGNYGVATDGKIYINYDIMASDDTPVQLHTVVHEIQHVNQAHLRDQYDAMVAADPDVIDDIRAGRRPDPFIAEGTTVDEVERWKTRYEGGGSPYYTHQPVEIDARRSGTEYVDSLTPEQIEELLE
;
A
#
# COMPACT_ATOMS: atom_id res chain seq x y z
N MET A 1 -35.87 31.31 -0.89
CA MET A 1 -37.09 30.70 -1.48
C MET A 1 -36.83 29.32 -2.08
N ASN A 2 -35.70 29.09 -2.76
CA ASN A 2 -35.38 27.80 -3.41
C ASN A 2 -35.47 26.59 -2.46
N PHE A 3 -35.03 26.74 -1.20
CA PHE A 3 -35.16 25.73 -0.15
C PHE A 3 -36.59 25.19 0.01
N VAL A 4 -37.60 26.06 -0.12
CA VAL A 4 -39.01 25.66 0.02
C VAL A 4 -39.43 24.73 -1.11
N ILE A 5 -38.93 24.94 -2.34
CA ILE A 5 -39.23 24.04 -3.47
C ILE A 5 -38.58 22.68 -3.29
N TYR A 6 -37.31 22.62 -2.84
CA TYR A 6 -36.67 21.35 -2.51
C TYR A 6 -37.43 20.57 -1.43
N TRP A 7 -37.88 21.27 -0.38
CA TRP A 7 -38.69 20.67 0.67
C TRP A 7 -40.05 20.17 0.16
N MET A 8 -40.78 20.99 -0.62
CA MET A 8 -42.09 20.64 -1.17
C MET A 8 -42.03 19.50 -2.21
N THR A 9 -40.95 19.42 -2.99
CA THR A 9 -40.76 18.36 -3.99
C THR A 9 -40.21 17.07 -3.37
N GLY A 10 -39.54 17.16 -2.23
CA GLY A 10 -38.82 16.07 -1.58
C GLY A 10 -37.53 15.66 -2.29
N VAL A 11 -37.10 16.40 -3.32
CA VAL A 11 -35.85 16.12 -4.04
C VAL A 11 -34.70 16.78 -3.30
N ARG A 12 -33.70 15.98 -2.90
CA ARG A 12 -32.50 16.50 -2.23
C ARG A 12 -31.59 17.20 -3.23
N LYS A 13 -31.13 18.38 -2.85
CA LYS A 13 -30.04 19.08 -3.54
C LYS A 13 -28.72 18.35 -3.23
N PRO A 14 -27.87 18.05 -4.22
CA PRO A 14 -26.53 17.53 -3.97
C PRO A 14 -25.74 18.46 -3.06
N GLU A 15 -24.94 17.87 -2.18
CA GLU A 15 -23.99 18.64 -1.38
C GLU A 15 -22.82 19.04 -2.26
N VAL A 16 -22.53 20.34 -2.31
CA VAL A 16 -21.47 20.89 -3.17
C VAL A 16 -20.23 21.05 -2.32
N LYS A 17 -19.23 20.21 -2.59
CA LYS A 17 -17.93 20.28 -1.94
C LYS A 17 -16.80 20.39 -2.97
N PRO A 18 -16.80 21.46 -3.78
CA PRO A 18 -15.86 21.61 -4.90
C PRO A 18 -14.44 21.80 -4.38
N ALA A 19 -14.28 22.40 -3.20
CA ALA A 19 -13.00 22.49 -2.50
C ALA A 19 -12.44 21.11 -2.12
N GLU A 20 -13.28 20.16 -1.69
CA GLU A 20 -12.83 18.79 -1.39
C GLU A 20 -12.43 18.05 -2.68
N MET A 21 -13.20 18.19 -3.77
CA MET A 21 -12.84 17.61 -5.07
C MET A 21 -11.56 18.22 -5.65
N GLN A 22 -11.37 19.52 -5.47
CA GLN A 22 -10.14 20.21 -5.85
C GLN A 22 -8.95 19.72 -5.03
N ALA A 23 -9.11 19.56 -3.70
CA ALA A 23 -8.06 19.03 -2.84
C ALA A 23 -7.65 17.60 -3.23
N LEU A 24 -8.62 16.74 -3.60
CA LEU A 24 -8.33 15.41 -4.13
C LEU A 24 -7.59 15.47 -5.47
N SER A 25 -8.02 16.34 -6.38
CA SER A 25 -7.30 16.60 -7.64
C SER A 25 -5.86 17.04 -7.36
N ASP A 26 -5.65 18.00 -6.48
CA ASP A 26 -4.32 18.52 -6.14
C ASP A 26 -3.43 17.42 -5.52
N LEU A 27 -3.99 16.53 -4.71
CA LEU A 27 -3.25 15.39 -4.16
C LEU A 27 -2.75 14.45 -5.28
N PHE A 28 -3.58 14.13 -6.27
CA PHE A 28 -3.16 13.30 -7.40
C PHE A 28 -2.16 14.02 -8.33
N GLU A 29 -2.18 15.35 -8.38
CA GLU A 29 -1.13 16.12 -9.05
C GLU A 29 0.23 15.99 -8.34
N VAL A 30 0.23 15.93 -7.00
CA VAL A 30 1.44 15.65 -6.22
C VAL A 30 1.96 14.26 -6.54
N VAL A 31 1.10 13.23 -6.54
CA VAL A 31 1.48 11.85 -6.90
C VAL A 31 2.08 11.78 -8.30
N ARG A 32 1.42 12.41 -9.29
CA ARG A 32 1.92 12.49 -10.68
C ARG A 32 3.30 13.14 -10.74
N SER A 33 3.47 14.26 -10.06
CA SER A 33 4.73 15.03 -10.06
C SER A 33 5.86 14.26 -9.39
N ALA A 34 5.57 13.56 -8.29
CA ALA A 34 6.52 12.69 -7.61
C ALA A 34 6.97 11.54 -8.51
N ALA A 35 6.03 10.87 -9.18
CA ALA A 35 6.34 9.77 -10.10
C ALA A 35 7.21 10.22 -11.29
N VAL A 36 6.91 11.37 -11.89
CA VAL A 36 7.73 11.95 -12.97
C VAL A 36 9.13 12.35 -12.48
N THR A 37 9.23 12.91 -11.27
CA THR A 37 10.52 13.29 -10.68
C THR A 37 11.37 12.05 -10.40
N ALA A 38 10.77 11.00 -9.83
CA ALA A 38 11.44 9.73 -9.60
C ALA A 38 11.91 9.09 -10.93
N ASP A 39 11.08 9.12 -11.97
CA ASP A 39 11.47 8.63 -13.30
C ASP A 39 12.69 9.37 -13.85
N GLN A 40 12.73 10.70 -13.72
CA GLN A 40 13.89 11.50 -14.13
C GLN A 40 15.17 11.13 -13.35
N GLN A 41 15.05 10.89 -12.04
CA GLN A 41 16.19 10.46 -11.21
C GLN A 41 16.69 9.08 -11.60
N VAL A 42 15.79 8.11 -11.82
CA VAL A 42 16.13 6.77 -12.30
C VAL A 42 16.83 6.86 -13.65
N GLN A 43 16.31 7.63 -14.59
CA GLN A 43 16.95 7.83 -15.90
C GLN A 43 18.33 8.47 -15.78
N GLY A 44 18.50 9.43 -14.86
CA GLY A 44 19.80 10.04 -14.57
C GLY A 44 20.81 9.01 -14.04
N ALA A 45 20.41 8.19 -13.06
CA ALA A 45 21.26 7.15 -12.49
C ALA A 45 21.65 6.11 -13.55
N VAL A 46 20.69 5.62 -14.34
CA VAL A 46 20.93 4.69 -15.45
C VAL A 46 21.92 5.30 -16.42
N ALA A 47 21.73 6.55 -16.85
CA ALA A 47 22.63 7.22 -17.78
C ALA A 47 24.07 7.33 -17.25
N VAL A 48 24.26 7.63 -15.95
CA VAL A 48 25.58 7.68 -15.32
C VAL A 48 26.25 6.30 -15.34
N THR A 49 25.51 5.24 -15.00
CA THR A 49 26.02 3.86 -15.04
C THR A 49 26.43 3.48 -16.46
N LEU A 50 25.60 3.77 -17.47
CA LEU A 50 25.89 3.43 -18.86
C LEU A 50 27.06 4.26 -19.43
N ALA A 51 27.24 5.50 -18.99
CA ALA A 51 28.36 6.33 -19.44
C ALA A 51 29.72 5.86 -18.88
N SER A 52 29.70 5.18 -17.73
CA SER A 52 30.91 4.77 -17.00
C SER A 52 31.31 3.31 -17.23
N ASN A 53 30.45 2.52 -17.87
CA ASN A 53 30.62 1.08 -18.02
C ASN A 53 30.39 0.63 -19.47
N GLN A 54 30.89 -0.56 -19.82
CA GLN A 54 30.71 -1.15 -21.15
C GLN A 54 30.73 -2.69 -21.06
N GLY A 55 30.14 -3.34 -22.06
CA GLY A 55 30.12 -4.80 -22.20
C GLY A 55 28.81 -5.44 -21.76
N ASN A 56 28.77 -6.77 -21.79
CA ASN A 56 27.53 -7.55 -21.65
C ASN A 56 26.74 -7.24 -20.37
N ALA A 57 27.41 -6.97 -19.24
CA ALA A 57 26.74 -6.62 -17.99
C ALA A 57 26.04 -5.25 -18.08
N THR A 58 26.68 -4.26 -18.72
CA THR A 58 26.08 -2.94 -18.97
C THR A 58 24.91 -3.04 -19.94
N ASP A 59 25.00 -3.89 -20.96
CA ASP A 59 23.90 -4.13 -21.91
C ASP A 59 22.70 -4.80 -21.23
N ALA A 60 22.95 -5.79 -20.37
CA ALA A 60 21.91 -6.45 -19.58
C ALA A 60 21.24 -5.48 -18.59
N PHE A 61 22.04 -4.67 -17.88
CA PHE A 61 21.53 -3.61 -17.02
C PHE A 61 20.64 -2.62 -17.80
N ASN A 62 21.09 -2.15 -18.97
CA ASN A 62 20.30 -1.24 -19.80
C ASN A 62 18.97 -1.88 -20.24
N ALA A 63 19.00 -3.14 -20.67
CA ALA A 63 17.80 -3.87 -21.10
C ALA A 63 16.79 -3.99 -19.95
N HIS A 64 17.26 -4.29 -18.73
CA HIS A 64 16.40 -4.36 -17.54
C HIS A 64 15.87 -2.98 -17.14
N ALA A 65 16.72 -1.96 -17.11
CA ALA A 65 16.37 -0.59 -16.73
C ALA A 65 15.40 0.12 -17.71
N THR A 66 15.31 -0.34 -18.96
CA THR A 66 14.47 0.26 -20.00
C THR A 66 13.34 -0.64 -20.50
N GLY A 67 13.25 -1.86 -19.98
CA GLY A 67 12.22 -2.83 -20.35
C GLY A 67 10.79 -2.41 -19.98
N SER A 68 9.81 -3.16 -20.49
CA SER A 68 8.38 -2.95 -20.23
C SER A 68 7.99 -3.09 -18.75
N ASP A 69 8.79 -3.84 -17.99
CA ASP A 69 8.57 -4.10 -16.56
C ASP A 69 9.55 -3.31 -15.67
N SER A 70 10.31 -2.38 -16.26
CA SER A 70 11.27 -1.55 -15.55
C SER A 70 10.60 -0.56 -14.58
N ALA A 71 11.37 -0.13 -13.56
CA ALA A 71 10.98 0.94 -12.64
C ALA A 71 10.50 2.20 -13.37
N LYS A 72 11.20 2.57 -14.45
CA LYS A 72 10.82 3.66 -15.34
C LYS A 72 9.41 3.49 -15.89
N THR A 73 9.12 2.35 -16.53
CA THR A 73 7.80 2.11 -17.14
C THR A 73 6.70 2.13 -16.09
N GLN A 74 6.96 1.60 -14.89
CA GLN A 74 5.98 1.63 -13.81
C GLN A 74 5.72 3.04 -13.27
N LEU A 75 6.77 3.86 -13.10
CA LEU A 75 6.62 5.25 -12.67
C LEU A 75 5.80 6.07 -13.68
N LEU A 76 5.99 5.82 -14.98
CA LEU A 76 5.17 6.44 -16.02
C LEU A 76 3.70 5.98 -15.94
N ARG A 77 3.44 4.69 -15.72
CA ARG A 77 2.07 4.18 -15.52
C ARG A 77 1.39 4.81 -14.29
N ILE A 78 2.14 4.97 -13.19
CA ILE A 78 1.66 5.66 -11.98
C ILE A 78 1.35 7.13 -12.30
N ALA A 79 2.22 7.82 -13.02
CA ALA A 79 2.00 9.21 -13.40
C ALA A 79 0.75 9.37 -14.29
N ASP A 80 0.57 8.49 -15.28
CA ASP A 80 -0.59 8.52 -16.17
C ASP A 80 -1.89 8.24 -15.41
N ALA A 81 -1.91 7.23 -14.55
CA ALA A 81 -3.06 6.91 -13.71
C ALA A 81 -3.40 8.04 -12.72
N ALA A 82 -2.38 8.65 -12.12
CA ALA A 82 -2.56 9.81 -11.23
C ALA A 82 -3.13 11.01 -12.01
N SER A 83 -2.65 11.27 -13.22
CA SER A 83 -3.20 12.32 -14.08
C SER A 83 -4.68 12.05 -14.43
N ALA A 84 -5.03 10.82 -14.78
CA ALA A 84 -6.41 10.45 -15.10
C ALA A 84 -7.34 10.64 -13.89
N THR A 85 -6.90 10.23 -12.70
CA THR A 85 -7.68 10.38 -11.45
C THR A 85 -7.82 11.85 -11.04
N ARG A 86 -6.76 12.66 -11.18
CA ARG A 86 -6.82 14.12 -11.01
C ARG A 86 -7.91 14.72 -11.89
N ASP A 87 -7.89 14.40 -13.18
CA ASP A 87 -8.82 14.95 -14.16
C ASP A 87 -10.27 14.50 -13.89
N ALA A 88 -10.45 13.26 -13.42
CA ALA A 88 -11.75 12.75 -12.98
C ALA A 88 -12.30 13.53 -11.77
N HIS A 89 -11.49 13.80 -10.74
CA HIS A 89 -11.92 14.61 -9.60
C HIS A 89 -12.31 16.04 -10.01
N LYS A 90 -11.52 16.67 -10.89
CA LYS A 90 -11.83 17.99 -11.42
C LYS A 90 -13.14 18.02 -12.24
N ALA A 91 -13.35 17.00 -13.08
CA ALA A 91 -14.58 16.85 -13.85
C ALA A 91 -15.79 16.62 -12.93
N ALA A 92 -15.64 15.81 -11.88
CA ALA A 92 -16.68 15.56 -10.89
C ALA A 92 -17.06 16.84 -10.11
N GLY A 93 -16.08 17.64 -9.70
CA GLY A 93 -16.32 18.95 -9.10
C GLY A 93 -17.16 19.86 -10.00
N THR A 94 -16.77 19.98 -11.27
CA THR A 94 -17.49 20.78 -12.28
C THR A 94 -18.92 20.25 -12.53
N LEU A 95 -19.10 18.93 -12.55
CA LEU A 95 -20.41 18.30 -12.70
C LEU A 95 -21.33 18.62 -11.52
N ILE A 96 -20.83 18.57 -10.28
CA ILE A 96 -21.62 18.87 -9.08
C ILE A 96 -22.06 20.34 -9.08
N GLU A 97 -21.15 21.27 -9.41
CA GLU A 97 -21.46 22.71 -9.50
C GLU A 97 -22.52 23.01 -10.57
N SER A 98 -22.37 22.45 -11.77
CA SER A 98 -23.33 22.64 -12.87
C SER A 98 -24.69 22.00 -12.57
N THR A 99 -24.70 20.85 -11.90
CA THR A 99 -25.92 20.17 -11.45
C THR A 99 -26.67 21.04 -10.45
N VAL A 100 -25.98 21.56 -9.43
CA VAL A 100 -26.60 22.44 -8.44
C VAL A 100 -27.11 23.73 -9.07
N THR A 101 -26.33 24.35 -9.95
CA THR A 101 -26.77 25.55 -10.68
C THR A 101 -28.07 25.29 -11.46
N SER A 102 -28.15 24.16 -12.16
CA SER A 102 -29.34 23.76 -12.91
C SER A 102 -30.55 23.49 -12.02
N MET A 103 -30.34 22.80 -10.89
CA MET A 103 -31.40 22.54 -9.92
C MET A 103 -31.89 23.83 -9.26
N ASP A 104 -30.99 24.75 -8.91
CA ASP A 104 -31.35 26.03 -8.30
C ASP A 104 -32.14 26.91 -9.28
N ALA A 105 -31.84 26.85 -10.58
CA ALA A 105 -32.61 27.54 -11.62
C ALA A 105 -34.06 27.01 -11.68
N VAL A 106 -34.24 25.68 -11.69
CA VAL A 106 -35.58 25.04 -11.66
C VAL A 106 -36.33 25.43 -10.38
N ALA A 107 -35.67 25.37 -9.22
CA ALA A 107 -36.27 25.73 -7.95
C ALA A 107 -36.66 27.22 -7.89
N THR A 108 -35.84 28.11 -8.47
CA THR A 108 -36.13 29.55 -8.54
C THR A 108 -37.36 29.82 -9.40
N ILE A 109 -37.44 29.23 -10.59
CA ILE A 109 -38.57 29.38 -11.51
C ILE A 109 -39.86 28.87 -10.84
N ALA A 110 -39.81 27.66 -10.26
CA ALA A 110 -40.95 27.07 -9.58
C ALA A 110 -41.43 27.94 -8.39
N ALA A 111 -40.51 28.52 -7.61
CA ALA A 111 -40.86 29.43 -6.52
C ALA A 111 -41.59 30.68 -7.03
N GLN A 112 -41.10 31.30 -8.10
CA GLN A 112 -41.74 32.46 -8.72
C GLN A 112 -43.15 32.12 -9.24
N ASP A 113 -43.31 30.95 -9.85
CA ASP A 113 -44.61 30.51 -10.38
C ASP A 113 -45.60 30.15 -9.27
N VAL A 114 -45.14 29.59 -8.14
CA VAL A 114 -45.98 29.38 -6.95
C VAL A 114 -46.52 30.71 -6.42
N ILE A 115 -45.67 31.75 -6.31
CA ILE A 115 -46.09 33.09 -5.86
C ILE A 115 -47.16 33.66 -6.79
N LYS A 116 -46.96 33.56 -8.12
CA LYS A 116 -47.95 34.02 -9.11
C LYS A 116 -49.26 33.24 -8.99
N ALA A 117 -49.19 31.92 -8.82
CA ALA A 117 -50.37 31.07 -8.67
C ALA A 117 -51.15 31.36 -7.38
N GLN A 118 -50.46 31.71 -6.29
CA GLN A 118 -51.09 32.11 -5.02
C GLN A 118 -51.80 33.46 -5.09
N ALA A 119 -51.40 34.35 -6.00
CA ALA A 119 -52.07 35.63 -6.23
C ALA A 119 -53.37 35.52 -7.04
N LEU A 120 -53.73 34.32 -7.54
CA LEU A 120 -54.96 34.09 -8.31
C LEU A 120 -56.21 34.00 -7.41
N PRO A 121 -57.41 34.26 -7.96
CA PRO A 121 -58.67 34.13 -7.22
C PRO A 121 -58.87 32.77 -6.55
N LEU A 122 -59.61 32.78 -5.43
CA LEU A 122 -59.97 31.59 -4.65
C LEU A 122 -60.53 30.47 -5.55
N GLY A 123 -59.91 29.29 -5.46
CA GLY A 123 -60.30 28.08 -6.20
C GLY A 123 -59.42 27.74 -7.42
N ILE A 124 -58.64 28.69 -7.94
CA ILE A 124 -57.78 28.46 -9.14
C ILE A 124 -56.31 28.23 -8.76
N GLY A 125 -55.80 28.96 -7.75
CA GLY A 125 -54.38 28.90 -7.38
C GLY A 125 -53.90 27.56 -6.83
N ALA A 126 -54.72 26.88 -6.01
CA ALA A 126 -54.30 25.63 -5.35
C ALA A 126 -54.05 24.46 -6.34
N PRO A 127 -54.90 24.21 -7.35
CA PRO A 127 -54.57 23.26 -8.42
C PRO A 127 -53.29 23.61 -9.19
N MET A 128 -53.05 24.89 -9.48
CA MET A 128 -51.85 25.33 -10.21
C MET A 128 -50.57 25.12 -9.38
N VAL A 129 -50.59 25.44 -8.09
CA VAL A 129 -49.45 25.16 -7.19
C VAL A 129 -49.10 23.68 -7.19
N LYS A 130 -50.10 22.78 -7.12
CA LYS A 130 -49.84 21.33 -7.19
C LYS A 130 -49.16 20.92 -8.50
N GLN A 131 -49.60 21.47 -9.64
CA GLN A 131 -48.98 21.19 -10.95
C GLN A 131 -47.55 21.73 -11.04
N ILE A 132 -47.30 22.94 -10.54
CA ILE A 132 -45.96 23.55 -10.51
C ILE A 132 -45.00 22.68 -9.69
N ILE A 133 -45.40 22.26 -8.49
CA ILE A 133 -44.58 21.40 -7.62
C ILE A 133 -44.34 20.03 -8.26
N ALA A 134 -45.35 19.42 -8.88
CA ALA A 134 -45.19 18.14 -9.58
C ALA A 134 -44.19 18.23 -10.75
N ARG A 135 -44.26 19.32 -11.53
CA ARG A 135 -43.32 19.58 -12.63
C ARG A 135 -41.90 19.82 -12.11
N ALA A 136 -41.74 20.68 -11.10
CA ALA A 136 -40.45 20.93 -10.48
C ALA A 136 -39.83 19.64 -9.94
N LYS A 137 -40.62 18.77 -9.29
CA LYS A 137 -40.17 17.46 -8.83
C LYS A 137 -39.62 16.61 -9.99
N ALA A 138 -40.35 16.52 -11.08
CA ALA A 138 -39.94 15.75 -12.26
C ALA A 138 -38.62 16.29 -12.86
N ASP A 139 -38.51 17.61 -13.05
CA ASP A 139 -37.33 18.25 -13.62
C ASP A 139 -36.10 18.09 -12.72
N LEU A 140 -36.25 18.33 -11.42
CA LEU A 140 -35.18 18.13 -10.43
C LEU A 140 -34.73 16.66 -10.36
N THR A 141 -35.67 15.71 -10.44
CA THR A 141 -35.35 14.28 -10.44
C THR A 141 -34.57 13.89 -11.70
N LYS A 142 -34.97 14.42 -12.86
CA LYS A 142 -34.28 14.19 -14.14
C LYS A 142 -32.85 14.73 -14.11
N ILE A 143 -32.64 15.95 -13.60
CA ILE A 143 -31.30 16.54 -13.47
C ILE A 143 -30.44 15.66 -12.55
N ASN A 144 -30.96 15.26 -11.40
CA ASN A 144 -30.21 14.43 -10.46
C ASN A 144 -29.84 13.05 -11.03
N ALA A 145 -30.77 12.41 -11.76
CA ALA A 145 -30.51 11.13 -12.42
C ALA A 145 -29.44 11.25 -13.52
N ALA A 146 -29.48 12.32 -14.33
CA ALA A 146 -28.47 12.57 -15.35
C ALA A 146 -27.08 12.82 -14.73
N ALA A 147 -27.02 13.58 -13.64
CA ALA A 147 -25.78 13.82 -12.91
C ALA A 147 -25.20 12.53 -12.32
N ALA A 148 -26.02 11.65 -11.77
CA ALA A 148 -25.57 10.36 -11.25
C ALA A 148 -24.93 9.48 -12.35
N VAL A 149 -25.56 9.40 -13.53
CA VAL A 149 -25.00 8.65 -14.68
C VAL A 149 -23.69 9.28 -15.16
N ALA A 150 -23.63 10.61 -15.26
CA ALA A 150 -22.42 11.31 -15.66
C ALA A 150 -21.28 11.11 -14.65
N ALA A 151 -21.58 11.13 -13.34
CA ALA A 151 -20.60 10.87 -12.29
C ALA A 151 -20.02 9.46 -12.40
N VAL A 152 -20.84 8.44 -12.63
CA VAL A 152 -20.36 7.07 -12.90
C VAL A 152 -19.44 7.05 -14.13
N GLY A 153 -19.82 7.75 -15.19
CA GLY A 153 -19.01 7.84 -16.42
C GLY A 153 -17.65 8.53 -16.23
N ILE A 154 -17.56 9.53 -15.34
CA ILE A 154 -16.30 10.25 -15.06
C ILE A 154 -15.25 9.32 -14.43
N TYR A 155 -15.67 8.41 -13.56
CA TYR A 155 -14.77 7.46 -12.90
C TYR A 155 -14.69 6.11 -13.63
N ALA A 156 -15.50 5.90 -14.67
CA ALA A 156 -15.47 4.68 -15.46
C ALA A 156 -14.15 4.59 -16.23
N GLY A 157 -13.38 3.54 -15.95
CA GLY A 157 -12.10 3.29 -16.63
C GLY A 157 -10.89 3.92 -15.94
N LEU A 158 -11.02 4.44 -14.73
CA LEU A 158 -9.85 4.64 -13.87
C LEU A 158 -9.26 3.27 -13.54
N GLY A 159 -8.15 2.94 -14.19
CA GLY A 159 -7.32 1.80 -13.85
C GLY A 159 -6.12 2.29 -13.03
N LEU A 160 -5.99 1.81 -11.80
CA LEU A 160 -4.71 1.89 -11.12
C LEU A 160 -3.75 0.93 -11.83
N PRO A 161 -2.47 1.28 -11.95
CA PRO A 161 -1.50 0.36 -12.53
C PRO A 161 -1.40 -0.88 -11.64
N ASP A 162 -1.26 -2.04 -12.27
CA ASP A 162 -0.94 -3.26 -11.53
C ASP A 162 0.34 -3.05 -10.73
N PRO A 163 0.48 -3.69 -9.55
CA PRO A 163 1.74 -3.72 -8.84
C PRO A 163 2.87 -4.16 -9.78
N MET A 164 4.04 -3.55 -9.62
CA MET A 164 5.22 -4.01 -10.35
C MET A 164 5.45 -5.49 -10.04
N TYR A 165 5.55 -6.29 -11.10
CA TYR A 165 5.98 -7.67 -10.97
C TYR A 165 7.49 -7.68 -10.72
N LEU A 166 7.87 -7.96 -9.48
CA LEU A 166 9.25 -8.22 -9.11
C LEU A 166 9.52 -9.72 -9.31
N SER A 167 10.62 -10.09 -9.96
CA SER A 167 11.05 -11.48 -10.03
C SER A 167 11.38 -12.03 -8.64
N GLN A 168 11.53 -13.36 -8.48
CA GLN A 168 11.94 -13.91 -7.18
C GLN A 168 13.27 -13.30 -6.73
N ASP A 169 14.23 -13.17 -7.63
CA ASP A 169 15.54 -12.56 -7.37
C ASP A 169 15.39 -11.10 -6.94
N ASP A 170 14.52 -10.33 -7.59
CA ASP A 170 14.21 -8.94 -7.19
C ASP A 170 13.54 -8.84 -5.81
N THR A 171 12.88 -9.91 -5.35
CA THR A 171 12.18 -9.95 -4.04
C THR A 171 12.96 -10.62 -2.92
N ARG A 172 14.01 -11.37 -3.25
CA ARG A 172 14.79 -12.16 -2.29
C ARG A 172 16.27 -11.76 -2.23
N GLY A 173 16.69 -10.85 -3.11
CA GLY A 173 18.09 -10.50 -3.29
C GLY A 173 18.82 -11.47 -4.19
N SER A 174 19.99 -11.05 -4.66
CA SER A 174 20.87 -11.86 -5.50
C SER A 174 22.05 -12.35 -4.67
N ILE A 175 22.08 -13.64 -4.37
CA ILE A 175 23.19 -14.27 -3.66
C ILE A 175 24.43 -14.26 -4.57
N PRO A 176 25.55 -13.61 -4.18
CA PRO A 176 26.79 -13.66 -4.93
C PRO A 176 27.28 -15.10 -5.13
N GLN A 177 27.89 -15.39 -6.28
CA GLN A 177 28.27 -16.77 -6.64
C GLN A 177 29.25 -17.38 -5.65
N GLU A 178 30.18 -16.56 -5.13
CA GLU A 178 31.15 -16.96 -4.11
C GLU A 178 30.45 -17.49 -2.84
N ILE A 179 29.31 -16.89 -2.49
CA ILE A 179 28.50 -17.28 -1.32
C ILE A 179 27.77 -18.59 -1.60
N ALA A 180 27.20 -18.72 -2.80
CA ALA A 180 26.57 -19.96 -3.24
C ALA A 180 27.57 -21.13 -3.26
N ASP A 181 28.81 -20.88 -3.66
CA ASP A 181 29.87 -21.89 -3.69
C ASP A 181 30.25 -22.36 -2.28
N VAL A 182 30.47 -21.43 -1.33
CA VAL A 182 30.76 -21.79 0.08
C VAL A 182 29.58 -22.55 0.70
N TRP A 183 28.34 -22.11 0.44
CA TRP A 183 27.13 -22.78 0.92
C TRP A 183 26.99 -24.22 0.41
N ALA A 184 27.34 -24.47 -0.85
CA ALA A 184 27.29 -25.79 -1.47
C ALA A 184 28.27 -26.77 -0.81
N GLU A 185 29.34 -26.28 -0.16
CA GLU A 185 30.31 -27.09 0.56
C GLU A 185 29.92 -27.36 2.02
N MET A 186 29.01 -26.56 2.60
CA MET A 186 28.55 -26.74 3.99
C MET A 186 27.70 -27.99 4.20
N THR A 187 27.94 -28.68 5.30
CA THR A 187 27.05 -29.71 5.83
C THR A 187 25.76 -29.10 6.39
N PRO A 188 24.68 -29.89 6.53
CA PRO A 188 23.46 -29.40 7.18
C PRO A 188 23.64 -28.87 8.60
N ALA A 189 24.66 -29.34 9.34
CA ALA A 189 24.98 -28.83 10.67
C ALA A 189 25.62 -27.44 10.60
N GLU A 190 26.60 -27.25 9.71
CA GLU A 190 27.24 -25.94 9.49
C GLU A 190 26.23 -24.91 8.97
N ARG A 191 25.31 -25.31 8.08
CA ARG A 191 24.21 -24.43 7.62
C ARG A 191 23.30 -23.97 8.76
N LYS A 192 23.10 -24.83 9.76
CA LYS A 192 22.29 -24.51 10.93
C LYS A 192 22.99 -23.44 11.79
N GLU A 193 24.25 -23.67 12.11
CA GLU A 193 25.10 -22.74 12.87
C GLU A 193 25.20 -21.39 12.14
N PHE A 194 25.36 -21.41 10.82
CA PHE A 194 25.38 -20.21 9.99
C PHE A 194 24.08 -19.39 10.06
N TYR A 195 22.90 -20.02 10.03
CA TYR A 195 21.64 -19.29 10.20
C TYR A 195 21.43 -18.74 11.61
N GLU A 196 21.93 -19.43 12.63
CA GLU A 196 21.94 -18.91 13.99
C GLU A 196 22.87 -17.68 14.09
N ALA A 197 24.05 -17.73 13.46
CA ALA A 197 24.98 -16.61 13.38
C ALA A 197 24.41 -15.40 12.62
N VAL A 198 23.72 -15.63 11.50
CA VAL A 198 23.00 -14.57 10.75
C VAL A 198 21.94 -13.91 11.63
N ALA A 199 21.20 -14.69 12.42
CA ALA A 199 20.23 -14.13 13.33
C ALA A 199 20.88 -13.32 14.47
N GLU A 200 22.03 -13.76 14.97
CA GLU A 200 22.81 -13.00 15.94
C GLU A 200 23.34 -11.69 15.37
N ASP A 201 23.90 -11.71 14.15
CA ASP A 201 24.42 -10.51 13.47
C ASP A 201 23.31 -9.47 13.24
N VAL A 202 22.19 -9.88 12.63
CA VAL A 202 21.06 -8.98 12.34
C VAL A 202 20.43 -8.39 13.62
N THR A 203 20.53 -9.09 14.74
CA THR A 203 19.95 -8.65 16.03
C THR A 203 21.00 -8.09 17.00
N SER A 204 22.25 -7.95 16.57
CA SER A 204 23.38 -7.56 17.42
C SER A 204 23.18 -6.17 18.04
N ASP A 205 22.67 -5.22 17.26
CA ASP A 205 22.42 -3.83 17.63
C ASP A 205 21.05 -3.60 18.30
N TRP A 206 20.25 -4.64 18.51
CA TRP A 206 18.95 -4.49 19.16
C TRP A 206 19.10 -4.01 20.61
N PRO A 207 18.17 -3.17 21.10
CA PRO A 207 18.16 -2.74 22.49
C PRO A 207 18.19 -3.94 23.46
N PRO A 208 18.91 -3.85 24.60
CA PRO A 208 19.07 -4.96 25.53
C PRO A 208 17.75 -5.49 26.14
N ASP A 209 16.70 -4.69 26.14
CA ASP A 209 15.36 -5.03 26.63
C ASP A 209 14.45 -5.65 25.55
N LYS A 210 14.92 -5.70 24.31
CA LYS A 210 14.23 -6.35 23.19
C LYS A 210 14.66 -7.80 23.12
N GLU A 211 13.69 -8.71 23.24
CA GLU A 211 13.94 -10.14 23.15
C GLU A 211 14.38 -10.51 21.74
N ARG A 212 15.56 -11.14 21.63
CA ARG A 212 16.09 -11.64 20.35
C ARG A 212 15.37 -12.95 20.00
N PRO A 213 14.91 -13.12 18.75
CA PRO A 213 14.22 -14.34 18.37
C PRO A 213 15.15 -15.55 18.41
N GLU A 214 14.65 -16.64 18.97
CA GLU A 214 15.28 -17.95 18.86
C GLU A 214 15.04 -18.52 17.45
N VAL A 215 16.10 -18.97 16.78
CA VAL A 215 16.00 -19.72 15.52
C VAL A 215 15.82 -21.21 15.83
N LEU A 216 14.68 -21.75 15.44
CA LEU A 216 14.32 -23.14 15.61
C LEU A 216 14.18 -23.82 14.25
N PHE A 217 14.54 -25.09 14.19
CA PHE A 217 14.49 -25.88 12.97
C PHE A 217 13.41 -26.94 13.09
N TYR A 218 12.59 -27.05 12.06
CA TYR A 218 11.55 -28.07 11.97
C TYR A 218 11.71 -28.91 10.72
N SER A 219 11.19 -30.12 10.74
CA SER A 219 11.18 -31.02 9.59
C SER A 219 9.85 -31.74 9.48
N ASN A 220 9.65 -32.51 8.41
CA ASN A 220 8.51 -33.41 8.36
C ASN A 220 8.58 -34.51 9.43
N ALA A 221 9.77 -34.86 9.92
CA ALA A 221 9.97 -35.83 11.01
C ALA A 221 9.75 -35.22 12.40
N GLU A 222 10.02 -33.92 12.55
CA GLU A 222 9.87 -33.14 13.78
C GLU A 222 9.09 -31.85 13.47
N PRO A 223 7.74 -31.94 13.37
CA PRO A 223 6.90 -30.82 12.97
C PRO A 223 6.82 -29.75 14.08
N LEU A 224 6.35 -28.56 13.72
CA LEU A 224 6.17 -27.46 14.66
C LEU A 224 5.31 -27.82 15.89
N PRO A 225 5.60 -27.22 17.06
CA PRO A 225 4.80 -27.41 18.25
C PRO A 225 3.34 -27.00 18.01
N PRO A 226 2.36 -27.71 18.62
CA PRO A 226 0.95 -27.34 18.52
C PRO A 226 0.72 -25.90 19.01
N GLY A 227 0.22 -25.02 18.14
CA GLY A 227 -0.05 -23.62 18.46
C GLY A 227 0.76 -22.61 17.64
N ALA A 228 1.88 -23.02 17.03
CA ALA A 228 2.56 -22.22 16.01
C ALA A 228 1.56 -21.92 14.87
N VAL A 229 1.40 -20.63 14.53
CA VAL A 229 0.38 -20.20 13.56
C VAL A 229 0.63 -20.88 12.21
N ARG A 230 -0.29 -21.77 11.81
CA ARG A 230 -0.34 -22.37 10.47
C ARG A 230 -0.66 -21.24 9.48
N PRO A 231 0.16 -20.97 8.45
CA PRO A 231 -0.33 -20.22 7.29
C PRO A 231 -1.63 -20.91 6.81
N PRO A 232 -2.67 -20.16 6.45
CA PRO A 232 -3.97 -20.74 6.13
C PRO A 232 -3.92 -21.44 4.76
N ASP A 233 -3.23 -22.56 4.65
CA ASP A 233 -3.30 -23.46 3.51
C ASP A 233 -3.51 -24.90 4.02
N PRO A 234 -4.53 -25.63 3.53
CA PRO A 234 -5.00 -26.87 4.13
C PRO A 234 -4.19 -28.08 3.69
N LYS A 235 -2.92 -27.90 3.28
CA LYS A 235 -2.05 -29.04 3.09
C LYS A 235 -1.40 -29.38 4.43
N ASP A 236 -1.64 -30.60 4.88
CA ASP A 236 -1.04 -31.16 6.10
C ASP A 236 0.44 -31.55 5.88
N ASP A 237 1.04 -31.12 4.76
CA ASP A 237 2.47 -31.23 4.50
C ASP A 237 3.14 -29.85 4.68
N TRP A 238 4.23 -29.81 5.44
CA TRP A 238 5.12 -28.65 5.51
C TRP A 238 5.96 -28.49 4.23
N SER A 239 5.59 -29.22 3.17
CA SER A 239 6.34 -29.29 1.92
C SER A 239 6.22 -27.94 1.19
N GLY A 240 7.30 -27.16 1.19
CA GLY A 240 7.40 -25.91 0.43
C GLY A 240 7.34 -24.60 1.23
N ASN A 241 7.12 -24.62 2.56
CA ASN A 241 7.32 -23.43 3.39
C ASN A 241 8.78 -23.32 3.80
N TYR A 242 9.42 -22.19 3.53
CA TYR A 242 10.84 -21.93 3.82
C TYR A 242 11.07 -21.61 5.31
N GLY A 243 10.17 -20.84 5.92
CA GLY A 243 10.19 -20.49 7.33
C GLY A 243 8.93 -19.72 7.77
N VAL A 244 8.82 -19.42 9.06
CA VAL A 244 7.74 -18.62 9.67
C VAL A 244 8.16 -18.01 11.00
N ALA A 245 7.77 -16.76 11.26
CA ALA A 245 7.82 -16.13 12.58
C ALA A 245 6.51 -16.32 13.36
N THR A 246 6.60 -16.84 14.59
CA THR A 246 5.45 -16.92 15.52
C THR A 246 5.93 -16.95 16.97
N ASP A 247 5.17 -16.32 17.86
CA ASP A 247 5.45 -16.27 19.31
C ASP A 247 6.87 -15.79 19.67
N GLY A 248 7.37 -14.79 18.93
CA GLY A 248 8.72 -14.23 19.14
C GLY A 248 9.86 -15.16 18.68
N LYS A 249 9.54 -16.24 17.98
CA LYS A 249 10.51 -17.23 17.48
C LYS A 249 10.46 -17.33 15.97
N ILE A 250 11.58 -17.78 15.40
CA ILE A 250 11.70 -18.04 13.97
C ILE A 250 11.82 -19.53 13.77
N TYR A 251 11.04 -20.06 12.85
CA TYR A 251 11.04 -21.47 12.51
C TYR A 251 11.50 -21.64 11.06
N ILE A 252 12.60 -22.35 10.84
CA ILE A 252 13.18 -22.61 9.52
C ILE A 252 13.00 -24.08 9.15
N ASN A 253 12.64 -24.33 7.88
CA ASN A 253 12.47 -25.69 7.38
C ASN A 253 13.82 -26.37 7.15
N TYR A 254 14.14 -27.33 8.02
CA TYR A 254 15.36 -28.12 7.97
C TYR A 254 15.46 -28.95 6.69
N ASP A 255 14.35 -29.55 6.23
CA ASP A 255 14.37 -30.41 5.05
C ASP A 255 14.73 -29.62 3.79
N ILE A 256 14.28 -28.36 3.70
CA ILE A 256 14.67 -27.44 2.63
C ILE A 256 16.11 -26.98 2.81
N MET A 257 16.51 -26.53 4.00
CA MET A 257 17.90 -26.10 4.28
C MET A 257 18.93 -27.17 3.91
N ALA A 258 18.65 -28.41 4.29
CA ALA A 258 19.57 -29.52 4.11
C ALA A 258 19.64 -30.02 2.66
N SER A 259 18.66 -29.67 1.81
CA SER A 259 18.55 -30.15 0.43
C SER A 259 18.74 -29.06 -0.63
N ASP A 260 18.66 -27.79 -0.26
CA ASP A 260 18.84 -26.65 -1.16
C ASP A 260 20.33 -26.29 -1.27
N ASP A 261 20.84 -26.31 -2.50
CA ASP A 261 22.21 -25.90 -2.82
C ASP A 261 22.34 -24.38 -3.00
N THR A 262 21.23 -23.64 -2.88
CA THR A 262 21.23 -22.17 -2.85
C THR A 262 20.83 -21.65 -1.47
N PRO A 263 21.52 -20.64 -0.90
CA PRO A 263 21.18 -20.10 0.41
C PRO A 263 19.93 -19.20 0.39
N VAL A 264 18.89 -19.55 -0.38
CA VAL A 264 17.65 -18.76 -0.52
C VAL A 264 16.95 -18.55 0.84
N GLN A 265 17.19 -19.43 1.80
CA GLN A 265 16.70 -19.30 3.17
C GLN A 265 17.44 -18.26 4.02
N LEU A 266 18.59 -17.71 3.59
CA LEU A 266 19.21 -16.52 4.21
C LEU A 266 18.22 -15.36 4.24
N HIS A 267 17.63 -15.06 3.09
CA HIS A 267 16.57 -14.07 2.95
C HIS A 267 15.43 -14.35 3.94
N THR A 268 15.05 -15.63 4.06
CA THR A 268 13.94 -16.05 4.93
C THR A 268 14.25 -15.79 6.40
N VAL A 269 15.44 -16.14 6.90
CA VAL A 269 15.80 -15.88 8.31
C VAL A 269 15.65 -14.39 8.64
N VAL A 270 16.23 -13.51 7.83
CA VAL A 270 16.16 -12.06 8.03
C VAL A 270 14.75 -11.51 7.86
N HIS A 271 13.99 -12.02 6.89
CA HIS A 271 12.58 -11.69 6.70
C HIS A 271 11.75 -12.02 7.95
N GLU A 272 11.93 -13.20 8.53
CA GLU A 272 11.21 -13.62 9.73
C GLU A 272 11.68 -12.85 10.98
N ILE A 273 12.97 -12.51 11.12
CA ILE A 273 13.46 -11.59 12.18
C ILE A 273 12.72 -10.26 12.10
N GLN A 274 12.54 -9.72 10.89
CA GLN A 274 11.85 -8.45 10.72
C GLN A 274 10.38 -8.54 11.11
N HIS A 275 9.69 -9.66 10.87
CA HIS A 275 8.33 -9.86 11.39
C HIS A 275 8.27 -9.83 12.92
N VAL A 276 9.25 -10.44 13.61
CA VAL A 276 9.36 -10.38 15.08
C VAL A 276 9.56 -8.93 15.55
N ASN A 277 10.46 -8.19 14.90
CA ASN A 277 10.69 -6.78 15.18
C ASN A 277 9.41 -5.94 14.99
N GLN A 278 8.74 -6.08 13.84
CA GLN A 278 7.51 -5.36 13.54
C GLN A 278 6.39 -5.69 14.53
N ALA A 279 6.28 -6.95 14.98
CA ALA A 279 5.32 -7.33 16.01
C ALA A 279 5.58 -6.59 17.32
N HIS A 280 6.84 -6.55 17.76
CA HIS A 280 7.26 -5.80 18.96
C HIS A 280 6.92 -4.30 18.85
N LEU A 281 7.26 -3.66 17.73
CA LEU A 281 7.01 -2.23 17.52
C LEU A 281 5.50 -1.91 17.45
N ARG A 282 4.71 -2.81 16.86
CA ARG A 282 3.24 -2.68 16.83
C ARG A 282 2.63 -2.83 18.22
N ASP A 283 3.14 -3.72 19.06
CA ASP A 283 2.68 -3.85 20.45
C ASP A 283 3.02 -2.60 21.27
N GLN A 284 4.21 -2.01 21.07
CA GLN A 284 4.58 -0.72 21.67
C GLN A 284 3.64 0.40 21.21
N TYR A 285 3.33 0.47 19.92
CA TYR A 285 2.37 1.43 19.37
C TYR A 285 0.99 1.29 20.03
N ASP A 286 0.48 0.06 20.13
CA ASP A 286 -0.82 -0.22 20.72
C ASP A 286 -0.86 0.13 22.21
N ALA A 287 0.21 -0.18 22.96
CA ALA A 287 0.35 0.22 24.35
C ALA A 287 0.39 1.74 24.52
N MET A 288 1.08 2.47 23.64
CA MET A 288 1.12 3.93 23.66
C MET A 288 -0.26 4.54 23.43
N VAL A 289 -0.97 4.10 22.39
CA VAL A 289 -2.33 4.58 22.07
C VAL A 289 -3.32 4.24 23.18
N ALA A 290 -3.20 3.06 23.79
CA ALA A 290 -4.05 2.66 24.90
C ALA A 290 -3.81 3.52 26.16
N ALA A 291 -2.57 3.94 26.40
CA ALA A 291 -2.20 4.81 27.52
C ALA A 291 -2.60 6.27 27.29
N ASP A 292 -2.52 6.74 26.06
CA ASP A 292 -2.79 8.12 25.66
C ASP A 292 -3.36 8.17 24.22
N PRO A 293 -4.68 8.30 24.05
CA PRO A 293 -5.31 8.27 22.73
C PRO A 293 -4.87 9.39 21.77
N ASP A 294 -4.38 10.51 22.30
CA ASP A 294 -3.97 11.67 21.50
C ASP A 294 -2.46 11.63 21.13
N VAL A 295 -1.73 10.61 21.60
CA VAL A 295 -0.26 10.53 21.47
C VAL A 295 0.24 10.58 20.03
N ILE A 296 -0.48 9.97 19.10
CA ILE A 296 -0.09 9.89 17.70
C ILE A 296 -0.22 11.26 17.03
N ASP A 297 -1.30 11.98 17.31
CA ASP A 297 -1.52 13.34 16.80
C ASP A 297 -0.49 14.32 17.39
N ASP A 298 -0.10 14.13 18.65
CA ASP A 298 0.97 14.90 19.28
C ASP A 298 2.35 14.66 18.64
N ILE A 299 2.67 13.40 18.30
CA ILE A 299 3.91 13.06 17.59
C ILE A 299 3.90 13.67 16.18
N ARG A 300 2.82 13.49 15.42
CA ARG A 300 2.66 14.05 14.06
C ARG A 300 2.72 15.57 14.03
N ALA A 301 2.22 16.23 15.07
CA ALA A 301 2.30 17.67 15.21
C ALA A 301 3.65 18.17 15.76
N GLY A 302 4.60 17.28 16.03
CA GLY A 302 5.91 17.60 16.59
C GLY A 302 5.88 18.08 18.05
N ARG A 303 4.77 17.86 18.76
CA ARG A 303 4.64 18.20 20.19
C ARG A 303 5.32 17.17 21.09
N ARG A 304 5.51 15.95 20.59
CA ARG A 304 6.19 14.85 21.26
C ARG A 304 7.22 14.22 20.30
N PRO A 305 8.40 13.77 20.78
CA PRO A 305 9.31 13.02 19.94
C PRO A 305 8.70 11.68 19.51
N ASP A 306 9.00 11.27 18.28
CA ASP A 306 8.66 9.93 17.77
C ASP A 306 9.62 8.90 18.38
N PRO A 307 9.14 7.95 19.20
CA PRO A 307 10.00 6.98 19.86
C PRO A 307 10.58 5.94 18.88
N PHE A 308 9.97 5.75 17.71
CA PHE A 308 10.37 4.72 16.76
C PHE A 308 11.58 5.09 15.90
N ILE A 309 11.97 6.37 15.89
CA ILE A 309 13.15 6.86 15.17
C ILE A 309 14.43 6.17 15.64
N ALA A 310 14.52 5.85 16.94
CA ALA A 310 15.67 5.14 17.50
C ALA A 310 15.81 3.70 16.97
N GLU A 311 14.73 3.11 16.47
CA GLU A 311 14.66 1.77 15.88
C GLU A 311 14.69 1.82 14.34
N GLY A 312 15.03 2.97 13.76
CA GLY A 312 15.17 3.15 12.32
C GLY A 312 13.84 3.26 11.55
N THR A 313 12.72 3.52 12.24
CA THR A 313 11.39 3.66 11.60
C THR A 313 10.61 4.85 12.19
N THR A 314 9.32 4.97 11.86
CA THR A 314 8.45 6.08 12.29
C THR A 314 7.10 5.58 12.77
N VAL A 315 6.40 6.42 13.54
CA VAL A 315 5.02 6.15 13.98
C VAL A 315 4.08 5.85 12.81
N ASP A 316 4.27 6.53 11.67
CA ASP A 316 3.46 6.35 10.46
C ASP A 316 3.76 5.01 9.77
N GLU A 317 5.01 4.55 9.78
CA GLU A 317 5.38 3.24 9.24
C GLU A 317 4.83 2.10 10.10
N VAL A 318 4.95 2.21 11.43
CA VAL A 318 4.39 1.22 12.36
C VAL A 318 2.86 1.13 12.22
N GLU A 319 2.18 2.27 12.10
CA GLU A 319 0.73 2.29 11.81
C GLU A 319 0.42 1.67 10.45
N ARG A 320 1.22 1.97 9.42
CA ARG A 320 1.06 1.41 8.07
C ARG A 320 1.15 -0.11 8.07
N TRP A 321 2.04 -0.73 8.85
CA TRP A 321 2.14 -2.19 8.98
C TRP A 321 0.87 -2.85 9.52
N LYS A 322 0.02 -2.10 10.25
CA LYS A 322 -1.28 -2.59 10.73
C LYS A 322 -2.35 -2.60 9.65
N THR A 323 -2.12 -1.93 8.52
CA THR A 323 -3.08 -1.85 7.42
C THR A 323 -3.10 -3.16 6.64
N ARG A 324 -4.24 -3.87 6.69
CA ARG A 324 -4.48 -5.01 5.81
C ARG A 324 -4.94 -4.52 4.45
N TYR A 325 -4.35 -5.00 3.36
CA TYR A 325 -4.96 -4.84 2.05
C TYR A 325 -6.25 -5.66 1.97
N GLU A 326 -7.33 -5.06 1.48
CA GLU A 326 -8.56 -5.78 1.18
C GLU A 326 -8.28 -6.85 0.12
N GLY A 327 -8.69 -8.10 0.39
CA GLY A 327 -8.34 -9.27 -0.43
C GLY A 327 -7.26 -10.18 0.18
N GLY A 328 -7.01 -10.06 1.49
CA GLY A 328 -6.02 -10.81 2.30
C GLY A 328 -6.04 -12.34 2.19
N GLY A 329 -5.61 -12.82 1.02
CA GLY A 329 -5.21 -14.18 0.68
C GLY A 329 -4.18 -14.09 -0.45
N SER A 330 -3.45 -15.18 -0.70
CA SER A 330 -2.58 -15.29 -1.88
C SER A 330 -3.38 -14.96 -3.14
N PRO A 331 -2.92 -14.06 -4.03
CA PRO A 331 -1.57 -13.48 -4.15
C PRO A 331 -1.33 -12.13 -3.44
N TYR A 332 -2.31 -11.56 -2.74
CA TYR A 332 -2.22 -10.19 -2.20
C TYR A 332 -1.49 -10.08 -0.85
N TYR A 333 -1.21 -11.20 -0.18
CA TYR A 333 -0.46 -11.23 1.08
C TYR A 333 0.94 -10.61 0.92
N THR A 334 1.64 -10.92 -0.17
CA THR A 334 3.00 -10.43 -0.45
C THR A 334 3.07 -8.91 -0.65
N HIS A 335 1.94 -8.26 -0.88
CA HIS A 335 1.85 -6.81 -1.09
C HIS A 335 1.50 -6.04 0.19
N GLN A 336 1.30 -6.71 1.32
CA GLN A 336 1.05 -6.02 2.59
C GLN A 336 2.25 -5.19 3.02
N PRO A 337 2.06 -4.02 3.68
CA PRO A 337 3.19 -3.17 4.03
C PRO A 337 4.20 -3.87 4.96
N VAL A 338 3.69 -4.68 5.89
CA VAL A 338 4.49 -5.51 6.81
C VAL A 338 5.37 -6.51 6.04
N GLU A 339 4.79 -7.12 5.00
CA GLU A 339 5.41 -8.12 4.13
C GLU A 339 6.42 -7.52 3.13
N ILE A 340 6.18 -6.30 2.64
CA ILE A 340 7.12 -5.56 1.79
C ILE A 340 8.35 -5.16 2.60
N ASP A 341 8.15 -4.65 3.82
CA ASP A 341 9.24 -4.23 4.69
C ASP A 341 10.10 -5.43 5.14
N ALA A 342 9.47 -6.55 5.52
CA ALA A 342 10.18 -7.78 5.84
C ALA A 342 10.97 -8.34 4.64
N ARG A 343 10.41 -8.29 3.42
CA ARG A 343 11.15 -8.69 2.20
C ARG A 343 12.35 -7.78 1.95
N ARG A 344 12.15 -6.46 2.06
CA ARG A 344 13.21 -5.47 1.88
C ARG A 344 14.37 -5.73 2.84
N SER A 345 14.10 -5.97 4.12
CA SER A 345 15.13 -6.31 5.11
C SER A 345 15.95 -7.53 4.69
N GLY A 346 15.29 -8.61 4.28
CA GLY A 346 15.99 -9.80 3.78
C GLY A 346 16.79 -9.54 2.50
N THR A 347 16.25 -8.78 1.56
CA THR A 347 16.91 -8.45 0.29
C THR A 347 18.13 -7.57 0.53
N GLU A 348 18.00 -6.50 1.31
CA GLU A 348 19.09 -5.57 1.63
C GLU A 348 20.23 -6.29 2.36
N TYR A 349 19.91 -7.20 3.28
CA TYR A 349 20.93 -8.02 3.94
C TYR A 349 21.68 -8.88 2.93
N VAL A 350 20.96 -9.70 2.14
CA VAL A 350 21.57 -10.61 1.15
C VAL A 350 22.40 -9.85 0.11
N ASP A 351 21.89 -8.73 -0.40
CA ASP A 351 22.59 -7.91 -1.40
C ASP A 351 23.83 -7.19 -0.82
N SER A 352 23.89 -7.03 0.50
CA SER A 352 25.03 -6.41 1.19
C SER A 352 26.10 -7.40 1.64
N LEU A 353 25.80 -8.71 1.61
CA LEU A 353 26.74 -9.73 2.07
C LEU A 353 28.01 -9.75 1.21
N THR A 354 29.13 -9.59 1.89
CA THR A 354 30.47 -9.76 1.33
C THR A 354 31.00 -11.17 1.63
N PRO A 355 31.95 -11.68 0.83
CA PRO A 355 32.65 -12.93 1.17
C PRO A 355 33.26 -12.91 2.57
N GLU A 356 33.85 -11.78 2.98
CA GLU A 356 34.47 -11.62 4.30
C GLU A 356 33.46 -11.74 5.44
N GLN A 357 32.27 -11.13 5.31
CA GLN A 357 31.22 -11.27 6.32
C GLN A 357 30.73 -12.70 6.48
N ILE A 358 30.77 -13.50 5.42
CA ILE A 358 30.42 -14.92 5.52
C ILE A 358 31.50 -15.73 6.21
N GLU A 359 32.77 -15.45 5.93
CA GLU A 359 33.86 -16.04 6.70
C GLU A 359 33.71 -15.71 8.19
N GLU A 360 33.38 -14.45 8.54
CA GLU A 360 33.11 -14.04 9.92
C GLU A 360 31.90 -14.75 10.54
N LEU A 361 30.83 -14.99 9.76
CA LEU A 361 29.65 -15.75 10.22
C LEU A 361 29.92 -17.27 10.36
N LEU A 362 31.05 -17.76 9.84
CA LEU A 362 31.46 -19.17 9.88
C LEU A 362 32.55 -19.46 10.93
N GLU A 363 33.14 -18.44 11.53
CA GLU A 363 34.13 -18.54 12.62
C GLU A 363 33.48 -18.49 14.02
#